data_AF-A0A6I7R1A5-F1
#
_entry.id   AF-A0A6I7R1A5-F1
#
_cell.length_a   1.000
_cell.length_b   1.000
_cell.length_c   1.000
_cell.angle_alpha   90.00
_cell.angle_beta   90.00
_cell.angle_gamma   90.00
#
_symmetry.space_group_name_H-M   'P 1'
#
loop_
_entity.id
_entity.type
_entity.pdbx_description
1 polymer ?
#
loop_
_entity_poly.entity_id
_entity_poly.type
_entity_poly.pdbx_seq_one_letter_code
_entity_poly.pdbx_strand_id
1 'polypeptide(L)'
;MSLLLIIATIELAYTVYLALVDTEKDTIILDLDNMLNIFGVFLLVLIGIELLDTIKVYFKENVIHVEVVMLVALIAIARKVIVLDFEEYSGFEILGISSVIIAISAGYYLIKKTGSTSFWPKEKKEVKSEVVEEKSRKGEKRPEKVKKVKTEIIEKPVADPEGAETDSEEDTDINKKSEEDKK
;
A
#
# COMPACT_ATOMS: atom_id res chain seq x y z
N MET A 1 13.27 -3.71 16.70
CA MET A 1 13.12 -2.69 15.65
C MET A 1 13.00 -1.28 16.19
N SER A 2 12.09 -0.98 17.11
CA SER A 2 11.95 0.39 17.65
C SER A 2 13.24 0.98 18.26
N LEU A 3 14.06 0.16 18.93
CA LEU A 3 15.36 0.61 19.44
C LEU A 3 16.31 1.04 18.32
N LEU A 4 16.40 0.27 17.22
CA LEU A 4 17.23 0.61 16.07
C LEU A 4 16.77 1.91 15.39
N LEU A 5 15.45 2.13 15.32
CA LEU A 5 14.90 3.38 14.81
C LEU A 5 15.27 4.58 15.67
N ILE A 6 15.19 4.44 16.99
CA ILE A 6 15.59 5.51 17.93
C ILE A 6 17.08 5.82 17.74
N ILE A 7 17.93 4.79 17.68
CA ILE A 7 19.37 4.97 17.46
C ILE A 7 19.63 5.66 16.11
N ALA A 8 19.00 5.21 15.03
CA ALA A 8 19.16 5.83 13.71
C ALA A 8 18.66 7.28 13.65
N THR A 9 17.62 7.61 14.42
CA THR A 9 17.11 8.98 14.52
C THR A 9 18.07 9.87 15.31
N ILE A 10 18.67 9.35 16.38
CA ILE A 10 19.70 10.06 17.14
C ILE A 10 20.94 10.26 16.27
N GLU A 11 21.36 9.24 15.52
CA GLU A 11 22.45 9.33 14.55
C GLU A 11 22.19 10.44 13.53
N LEU A 12 21.00 10.46 12.93
CA LEU A 12 20.60 11.52 12.00
C LEU A 12 20.70 12.91 12.63
N ALA A 13 20.17 13.08 13.85
CA ALA A 13 20.21 14.36 14.55
C ALA A 13 21.66 14.77 14.85
N TYR A 14 22.51 13.81 15.22
CA TYR A 14 23.93 14.04 15.48
C TYR A 14 24.70 14.41 14.21
N THR A 15 24.48 13.70 13.10
CA THR A 15 25.08 13.99 11.79
C THR A 15 24.68 15.40 11.32
N VAL A 16 23.40 15.76 11.45
CA VAL A 16 22.92 17.11 11.10
C VAL A 16 23.54 18.16 12.01
N TYR A 17 23.62 17.90 13.32
CA TYR A 17 24.24 18.84 14.27
C TYR A 17 25.71 19.09 13.95
N LEU A 18 26.49 18.03 13.73
CA LEU A 18 27.89 18.15 13.32
C LEU A 18 28.01 18.92 12.01
N ALA A 19 27.19 18.59 11.01
CA ALA A 19 27.25 19.27 9.72
C ALA A 19 26.92 20.78 9.80
N LEU A 20 26.15 21.21 10.81
CA LEU A 20 25.84 22.63 11.05
C LEU A 20 26.90 23.35 11.89
N VAL A 21 27.56 22.66 12.81
CA VAL A 21 28.52 23.25 13.76
C VAL A 21 29.96 23.19 13.23
N ASP A 22 30.31 22.15 12.47
CA ASP A 22 31.64 21.90 11.92
C ASP A 22 31.91 22.72 10.66
N THR A 23 31.76 24.03 10.81
CA THR A 23 31.95 25.03 9.75
C THR A 23 33.44 25.43 9.71
N GLU A 24 34.32 24.53 9.27
CA GLU A 24 35.76 24.82 9.07
C GLU A 24 36.01 25.83 7.93
N LYS A 25 35.05 26.01 7.02
CA LYS A 25 35.07 27.07 5.99
C LYS A 25 34.11 28.16 6.44
N ASP A 26 34.52 29.42 6.35
CA ASP A 26 33.82 30.66 6.76
C ASP A 26 32.47 30.93 6.03
N THR A 27 31.75 29.87 5.64
CA THR A 27 30.49 29.86 4.91
C THR A 27 29.59 28.74 5.43
N ILE A 28 28.36 29.09 5.80
CA ILE A 28 27.30 28.18 6.32
C ILE A 28 26.73 27.23 5.22
N ILE A 29 27.41 27.10 4.08
CA ILE A 29 26.91 26.31 2.95
C ILE A 29 27.34 24.85 3.13
N LEU A 30 26.36 23.96 3.28
CA LEU A 30 26.59 22.51 3.27
C LEU A 30 27.04 22.07 1.87
N ASP A 31 28.11 21.27 1.85
CA ASP A 31 28.57 20.64 0.62
C ASP A 31 27.59 19.56 0.15
N LEU A 32 27.59 19.27 -1.15
CA LEU A 32 26.69 18.29 -1.77
C LEU A 32 26.88 16.90 -1.15
N ASP A 33 28.13 16.49 -0.91
CA ASP A 33 28.44 15.19 -0.32
C ASP A 33 27.92 15.06 1.10
N ASN A 34 28.03 16.13 1.91
CA ASN A 34 27.46 16.16 3.25
C ASN A 34 25.92 16.12 3.21
N MET A 35 25.28 16.81 2.25
CA MET A 35 23.83 16.72 2.06
C MET A 35 23.40 15.31 1.68
N LEU A 36 24.08 14.68 0.72
CA LEU A 36 23.79 13.31 0.29
C LEU A 36 23.95 12.30 1.43
N ASN A 37 24.97 12.48 2.29
CA ASN A 37 25.16 11.66 3.49
C ASN A 37 23.99 11.82 4.48
N ILE A 38 23.57 13.06 4.77
CA ILE A 38 22.41 13.32 5.65
C ILE A 38 21.14 12.69 5.05
N PHE A 39 20.91 12.83 3.74
CA PHE A 39 19.80 12.17 3.07
C PHE A 39 19.90 10.65 3.16
N GLY A 40 21.10 10.07 3.06
CA GLY A 40 21.32 8.65 3.23
C GLY A 40 20.88 8.14 4.60
N VAL A 41 21.28 8.83 5.68
CA VAL A 41 20.87 8.49 7.05
C VAL A 41 19.37 8.75 7.27
N PHE A 42 18.82 9.82 6.70
CA PHE A 42 17.38 10.10 6.76
C PHE A 42 16.56 9.01 6.09
N LEU A 43 16.95 8.61 4.89
CA LEU A 43 16.30 7.54 4.14
C LEU A 43 16.51 6.18 4.85
N LEU A 44 17.57 5.99 5.66
CA LEU A 44 17.71 4.83 6.57
C LEU A 44 16.60 4.78 7.62
N VAL A 45 16.30 5.92 8.26
CA VAL A 45 15.20 6.04 9.22
C VAL A 45 13.86 5.74 8.56
N LEU A 46 13.58 6.29 7.38
CA LEU A 46 12.32 6.06 6.67
C LEU A 46 12.06 4.58 6.38
N ILE A 47 13.06 3.84 5.89
CA ILE A 47 12.91 2.40 5.64
C ILE A 47 12.65 1.62 6.93
N GLY A 48 13.28 2.01 8.03
CA GLY A 48 12.99 1.37 9.31
C GLY A 48 11.54 1.59 9.77
N ILE A 49 10.97 2.77 9.50
CA ILE A 49 9.58 3.11 9.82
C ILE A 49 8.63 2.29 8.93
N GLU A 50 8.91 2.23 7.62
CA GLU A 50 8.17 1.44 6.63
C GLU A 50 8.13 -0.06 7.01
N LEU A 51 9.29 -0.61 7.39
CA LEU A 51 9.41 -1.99 7.84
C LEU A 51 8.68 -2.24 9.16
N LEU A 52 8.71 -1.27 10.09
CA LEU A 52 7.96 -1.38 11.33
C LEU A 52 6.46 -1.46 11.07
N ASP A 53 5.94 -0.70 10.09
CA ASP A 53 4.54 -0.77 9.71
C ASP A 53 4.19 -2.11 9.06
N THR A 54 5.05 -2.58 8.16
CA THR A 54 4.92 -3.91 7.53
C THR A 54 4.85 -5.04 8.57
N ILE A 55 5.72 -5.00 9.59
CA ILE A 55 5.73 -6.00 10.69
C ILE A 55 4.49 -5.86 11.58
N LYS A 56 4.02 -4.65 11.85
CA LYS A 56 2.79 -4.43 12.64
C LYS A 56 1.57 -5.02 11.94
N VAL A 57 1.43 -4.80 10.64
CA VAL A 57 0.36 -5.39 9.81
C VAL A 57 0.43 -6.91 9.88
N TYR A 58 1.62 -7.48 9.70
CA TYR A 58 1.82 -8.93 9.85
C TYR A 58 1.35 -9.45 11.21
N PHE A 59 1.72 -8.79 12.31
CA PHE A 59 1.32 -9.20 13.65
C PHE A 59 -0.19 -9.09 13.90
N LYS A 60 -0.86 -8.12 13.27
CA LYS A 60 -2.30 -7.90 13.43
C LYS A 60 -3.13 -8.91 12.64
N GLU A 61 -2.72 -9.22 11.41
CA GLU A 61 -3.52 -10.00 10.46
C GLU A 61 -3.00 -11.43 10.25
N ASN A 62 -1.82 -11.76 10.78
CA ASN A 62 -1.13 -13.05 10.62
C ASN A 62 -0.91 -13.45 9.14
N VAL A 63 -0.92 -12.49 8.23
CA VAL A 63 -0.70 -12.69 6.79
C VAL A 63 0.33 -11.68 6.31
N ILE A 64 1.32 -12.17 5.55
CA ILE A 64 2.31 -11.32 4.89
C ILE A 64 1.74 -10.89 3.55
N HIS A 65 1.51 -9.59 3.38
CA HIS A 65 1.24 -9.00 2.09
C HIS A 65 2.55 -8.92 1.31
N VAL A 66 2.85 -9.97 0.54
CA VAL A 66 4.11 -10.10 -0.21
C VAL A 66 4.34 -8.90 -1.14
N GLU A 67 3.26 -8.33 -1.67
CA GLU A 67 3.31 -7.10 -2.47
C GLU A 67 3.99 -5.94 -1.74
N VAL A 68 3.60 -5.67 -0.48
CA VAL A 68 4.17 -4.59 0.34
C VAL A 68 5.64 -4.85 0.61
N VAL A 69 6.01 -6.09 0.94
CA VAL A 69 7.41 -6.46 1.18
C VAL A 69 8.28 -6.24 -0.07
N MET A 70 7.75 -6.55 -1.25
CA MET A 70 8.43 -6.31 -2.52
C MET A 70 8.59 -4.81 -2.82
N LEU A 71 7.58 -3.98 -2.50
CA LEU A 71 7.68 -2.52 -2.60
C LEU A 71 8.76 -1.97 -1.66
N VAL A 72 8.80 -2.43 -0.41
CA VAL A 72 9.85 -2.04 0.56
C VAL A 72 11.24 -2.43 0.05
N ALA A 73 11.38 -3.60 -0.58
CA ALA A 73 12.64 -4.03 -1.18
C ALA A 73 13.07 -3.13 -2.36
N LEU A 74 12.13 -2.73 -3.22
CA LEU A 74 12.39 -1.79 -4.32
C LEU A 74 12.82 -0.41 -3.79
N ILE A 75 12.14 0.12 -2.78
CA ILE A 75 12.50 1.38 -2.13
C ILE A 75 13.90 1.29 -1.50
N ALA A 76 14.23 0.17 -0.87
CA ALA A 76 15.54 -0.06 -0.26
C ALA A 76 16.69 -0.02 -1.27
N ILE A 77 16.50 -0.62 -2.44
CA ILE A 77 17.50 -0.60 -3.49
C ILE A 77 17.56 0.76 -4.16
N ALA A 78 16.41 1.39 -4.45
CA ALA A 78 16.36 2.72 -5.07
C ALA A 78 17.16 3.74 -4.26
N ARG A 79 16.98 3.76 -2.92
CA ARG A 79 17.80 4.60 -2.04
C ARG A 79 19.29 4.27 -2.15
N LYS A 80 19.66 2.99 -2.15
CA LYS A 80 21.08 2.60 -2.22
C LYS A 80 21.74 3.09 -3.52
N VAL A 81 20.98 3.12 -4.62
CA VAL A 81 21.43 3.67 -5.91
C VAL A 81 21.56 5.19 -5.86
N ILE A 82 20.66 5.92 -5.18
CA ILE A 82 20.73 7.38 -5.04
C ILE A 82 22.01 7.83 -4.30
N VAL A 83 22.43 7.06 -3.30
CA VAL A 83 23.63 7.36 -2.47
C VAL A 83 24.89 6.72 -3.06
N LEU A 84 24.79 6.05 -4.22
CA LEU A 84 25.93 5.39 -4.85
C LEU A 84 26.82 6.44 -5.54
N ASP A 85 28.10 6.44 -5.23
CA ASP A 85 29.10 7.14 -6.04
C ASP A 85 29.54 6.23 -7.18
N PHE A 86 29.14 6.53 -8.41
CA PHE A 86 29.44 5.69 -9.58
C PHE A 86 30.92 5.69 -9.98
N GLU A 87 31.73 6.62 -9.49
CA GLU A 87 33.17 6.65 -9.79
C GLU A 87 33.93 5.52 -9.10
N GLU A 88 33.40 5.00 -7.98
CA GLU A 88 34.01 3.91 -7.21
C GLU A 88 33.67 2.50 -7.77
N TYR A 89 32.71 2.39 -8.70
CA TYR A 89 32.22 1.10 -9.19
C TYR A 89 32.62 0.85 -10.64
N SER A 90 33.08 -0.36 -10.89
CA SER A 90 33.28 -0.86 -12.25
C SER A 90 31.96 -1.00 -13.00
N GLY A 91 32.02 -0.89 -14.33
CA GLY A 91 30.83 -1.09 -15.17
C GLY A 91 30.12 -2.44 -14.96
N PHE A 92 30.88 -3.49 -14.59
CA PHE A 92 30.30 -4.79 -14.26
C PHE A 92 29.49 -4.79 -12.96
N GLU A 93 29.93 -4.04 -11.95
CA GLU A 93 29.19 -3.91 -10.68
C GLU A 93 27.90 -3.13 -10.89
N ILE A 94 27.93 -2.06 -11.68
CA ILE A 94 26.74 -1.28 -12.04
C ILE A 94 25.74 -2.15 -12.81
N LEU A 95 26.22 -2.97 -13.75
CA LEU A 95 25.37 -3.95 -14.45
C LEU A 95 24.78 -4.98 -13.48
N GLY A 96 25.56 -5.48 -12.52
CA GLY A 96 25.09 -6.35 -11.45
C GLY A 96 23.93 -5.73 -10.66
N ILE A 97 24.08 -4.47 -10.21
CA ILE A 97 23.03 -3.73 -9.49
C ILE A 97 21.76 -3.59 -10.35
N SER A 98 21.91 -3.22 -11.62
CA SER A 98 20.77 -3.09 -12.55
C SER A 98 20.03 -4.42 -12.74
N SER A 99 20.75 -5.55 -12.80
CA SER A 99 20.15 -6.87 -12.95
C SER A 99 19.31 -7.28 -11.73
N VAL A 100 19.76 -6.93 -10.52
CA VAL A 100 19.03 -7.17 -9.27
C VAL A 100 17.75 -6.35 -9.23
N ILE A 101 17.81 -5.07 -9.64
CA ILE A 101 16.62 -4.20 -9.72
C ILE A 101 15.61 -4.81 -10.68
N ILE A 102 16.03 -5.21 -11.88
CA ILE A 102 15.16 -5.83 -12.89
C ILE A 102 14.53 -7.12 -12.35
N ALA A 103 15.30 -7.97 -11.68
CA ALA A 103 14.79 -9.23 -11.11
C ALA A 103 13.70 -8.99 -10.07
N ILE A 104 13.88 -8.00 -9.19
CA ILE A 104 12.90 -7.67 -8.14
C ILE A 104 11.66 -7.00 -8.74
N SER A 105 11.84 -6.07 -9.68
CA SER A 105 10.72 -5.45 -10.41
C SER A 105 9.90 -6.48 -11.19
N ALA A 106 10.56 -7.45 -11.84
CA ALA A 106 9.89 -8.55 -12.52
C ALA A 106 9.13 -9.45 -11.53
N GLY A 107 9.74 -9.76 -10.37
CA GLY A 107 9.06 -10.49 -9.29
C GLY A 107 7.80 -9.78 -8.80
N TYR A 108 7.88 -8.47 -8.55
CA TYR A 108 6.73 -7.65 -8.17
C TYR A 108 5.63 -7.69 -9.24
N TYR A 109 6.00 -7.52 -10.51
CA TYR A 109 5.06 -7.56 -11.64
C TYR A 109 4.34 -8.91 -11.75
N LEU A 110 5.06 -10.02 -11.62
CA LEU A 110 4.46 -11.36 -11.67
C LEU A 110 3.47 -11.58 -10.53
N ILE A 111 3.82 -11.17 -9.30
CA ILE A 111 2.93 -11.27 -8.14
C ILE A 111 1.65 -10.46 -8.38
N LYS A 112 1.78 -9.20 -8.84
CA LYS A 112 0.63 -8.33 -9.16
C LYS A 112 -0.26 -8.96 -10.24
N LYS A 113 0.34 -9.52 -11.29
CA LYS A 113 -0.41 -10.16 -12.39
C LYS A 113 -1.19 -11.41 -11.96
N THR A 114 -0.71 -12.14 -10.96
CA THR A 114 -1.39 -13.35 -10.45
C THR A 114 -2.59 -13.06 -9.54
N GLY A 115 -2.95 -11.79 -9.29
CA GLY A 115 -4.16 -11.42 -8.57
C GLY A 115 -4.21 -11.89 -7.11
N SER A 116 -3.09 -12.31 -6.53
CA SER A 116 -3.01 -12.85 -5.16
C SER A 116 -2.95 -11.75 -4.08
N THR A 117 -3.34 -10.52 -4.40
CA THR A 117 -3.07 -9.35 -3.55
C THR A 117 -4.36 -8.79 -2.93
N SER A 118 -4.65 -9.24 -1.71
CA SER A 118 -5.74 -8.68 -0.89
C SER A 118 -5.29 -7.48 -0.05
N PHE A 119 -4.36 -6.67 -0.54
CA PHE A 119 -3.87 -5.50 0.21
C PHE A 119 -4.91 -4.38 0.32
N TRP A 120 -5.88 -4.32 -0.60
CA TRP A 120 -6.89 -3.27 -0.60
C TRP A 120 -7.73 -3.30 0.68
N PRO A 121 -7.72 -2.23 1.48
CA PRO A 121 -8.55 -2.13 2.67
C PRO A 121 -10.01 -2.31 2.27
N LYS A 122 -10.72 -3.31 2.81
CA LYS A 122 -12.17 -3.44 2.59
C LYS A 122 -12.91 -2.56 3.60
N GLU A 123 -13.70 -1.61 3.13
CA GLU A 123 -14.56 -0.81 4.00
C GLU A 123 -15.78 -1.67 4.40
N LYS A 124 -15.88 -2.00 5.70
CA LYS A 124 -17.08 -2.64 6.26
C LYS A 124 -18.18 -1.59 6.39
N LYS A 125 -19.14 -1.56 5.46
CA LYS A 125 -20.38 -0.80 5.64
C LYS A 125 -21.45 -1.72 6.23
N GLU A 126 -21.87 -1.45 7.46
CA GLU A 126 -23.07 -2.07 8.04
C GLU A 126 -24.30 -1.51 7.32
N VAL A 127 -24.93 -2.32 6.46
CA VAL A 127 -26.19 -1.95 5.81
C VAL A 127 -27.32 -2.55 6.64
N LYS A 128 -27.95 -1.72 7.47
CA LYS A 128 -29.21 -2.08 8.13
C LYS A 128 -30.35 -1.92 7.14
N SER A 129 -30.78 -3.02 6.52
CA SER A 129 -32.04 -3.05 5.77
C SER A 129 -33.21 -3.33 6.72
N GLU A 130 -34.09 -2.34 6.95
CA GLU A 130 -35.39 -2.59 7.58
C GLU A 130 -36.31 -3.28 6.56
N VAL A 131 -36.58 -4.58 6.73
CA VAL A 131 -37.61 -5.27 5.93
C VAL A 131 -38.94 -5.17 6.68
N VAL A 132 -39.88 -4.37 6.16
CA VAL A 132 -41.26 -4.33 6.64
C VAL A 132 -42.04 -5.42 5.92
N GLU A 133 -42.26 -6.56 6.59
CA GLU A 133 -43.10 -7.63 6.07
C GLU A 133 -44.57 -7.35 6.46
N GLU A 134 -45.42 -7.05 5.47
CA GLU A 134 -46.86 -6.89 5.69
C GLU A 134 -47.54 -8.26 5.65
N LYS A 135 -47.88 -8.80 6.84
CA LYS A 135 -48.57 -10.09 6.93
C LYS A 135 -50.08 -9.87 7.01
N SER A 136 -50.79 -10.05 5.89
CA SER A 136 -52.26 -10.08 5.89
C SER A 136 -52.76 -11.46 6.34
N ARG A 137 -53.26 -11.55 7.58
CA ARG A 137 -54.04 -12.71 8.06
C ARG A 137 -55.52 -12.34 8.08
N LYS A 138 -56.30 -13.04 7.26
CA LYS A 138 -57.75 -12.82 7.08
C LYS A 138 -58.48 -13.09 8.41
N GLY A 139 -58.96 -12.04 9.09
CA GLY A 139 -59.90 -12.18 10.20
C GLY A 139 -59.83 -11.21 11.38
N GLU A 140 -58.81 -10.35 11.53
CA GLU A 140 -58.65 -9.51 12.73
C GLU A 140 -58.51 -8.01 12.38
N LYS A 141 -59.25 -7.13 13.08
CA LYS A 141 -59.46 -5.71 12.71
C LYS A 141 -58.36 -4.73 13.17
N ARG A 142 -57.16 -5.17 13.56
CA ARG A 142 -55.98 -4.28 13.75
C ARG A 142 -54.70 -5.01 13.31
N PRO A 143 -53.91 -4.46 12.36
CA PRO A 143 -52.64 -5.05 11.97
C PRO A 143 -51.57 -4.81 13.04
N GLU A 144 -50.99 -5.89 13.58
CA GLU A 144 -49.83 -5.84 14.46
C GLU A 144 -48.56 -5.80 13.59
N LYS A 145 -47.85 -4.65 13.61
CA LYS A 145 -46.61 -4.45 12.83
C LYS A 145 -45.43 -5.00 13.63
N VAL A 146 -44.94 -6.18 13.28
CA VAL A 146 -43.68 -6.70 13.83
C VAL A 146 -42.52 -6.28 12.94
N LYS A 147 -41.68 -5.34 13.40
CA LYS A 147 -40.42 -4.98 12.74
C LYS A 147 -39.37 -6.05 13.03
N LYS A 148 -38.84 -6.70 12.00
CA LYS A 148 -37.61 -7.50 12.12
C LYS A 148 -36.47 -6.74 11.45
N VAL A 149 -35.47 -6.37 12.26
CA VAL A 149 -34.23 -5.75 11.78
C VAL A 149 -33.26 -6.87 11.42
N LYS A 150 -32.88 -6.97 10.15
CA LYS A 150 -31.80 -7.86 9.70
C LYS A 150 -30.57 -6.99 9.42
N THR A 151 -29.52 -7.16 10.19
CA THR A 151 -28.23 -6.48 9.99
C THR A 151 -27.40 -7.32 9.03
N GLU A 152 -27.13 -6.81 7.83
CA GLU A 152 -26.17 -7.42 6.91
C GLU A 152 -24.90 -6.56 6.85
N ILE A 153 -23.75 -7.18 7.13
CA ILE A 153 -22.44 -6.53 7.03
C ILE A 153 -21.99 -6.73 5.58
N ILE A 154 -21.92 -5.64 4.80
CA ILE A 154 -21.46 -5.68 3.40
C ILE A 154 -20.04 -5.11 3.39
N GLU A 155 -19.07 -5.96 3.08
CA GLU A 155 -17.68 -5.55 2.85
C GLU A 155 -17.53 -5.10 1.40
N LYS A 156 -17.30 -3.80 1.17
CA LYS A 156 -16.99 -3.28 -0.17
C LYS A 156 -15.48 -3.08 -0.31
N PRO A 157 -14.85 -3.53 -1.40
CA PRO A 157 -13.46 -3.18 -1.70
C PRO A 157 -13.33 -1.66 -1.85
N VAL A 158 -12.31 -1.06 -1.23
CA VAL A 158 -11.91 0.32 -1.56
C VAL A 158 -11.29 0.30 -2.95
N ALA A 159 -11.70 1.23 -3.82
CA ALA A 159 -11.28 1.28 -5.21
C ALA A 159 -9.76 1.44 -5.32
N ASP A 160 -9.14 0.59 -6.14
CA ASP A 160 -7.74 0.66 -6.52
C ASP A 160 -7.49 1.96 -7.33
N PRO A 161 -6.59 2.87 -6.89
CA PRO A 161 -6.25 4.09 -7.62
C PRO A 161 -5.60 3.82 -9.00
N GLU A 162 -5.08 2.62 -9.27
CA GLU A 162 -4.55 2.21 -10.59
C GLU A 162 -5.52 1.31 -11.39
N GLY A 163 -6.58 0.80 -10.78
CA GLY A 163 -7.52 -0.17 -11.39
C GLY A 163 -8.76 0.43 -12.07
N ALA A 164 -8.89 1.75 -12.13
CA ALA A 164 -10.10 2.41 -12.62
C ALA A 164 -10.36 2.29 -14.14
N GLU A 165 -9.48 1.64 -14.91
CA GLU A 165 -9.57 1.61 -16.39
C GLU A 165 -9.96 0.25 -17.00
N THR A 166 -10.16 -0.85 -16.26
CA THR A 166 -10.40 -2.17 -16.90
C THR A 166 -11.79 -2.78 -16.81
N ASP A 167 -12.76 -2.18 -16.12
CA ASP A 167 -14.09 -2.78 -15.95
C ASP A 167 -15.20 -2.02 -16.68
N SER A 168 -15.15 -1.96 -18.03
CA SER A 168 -16.27 -1.41 -18.83
C SER A 168 -16.73 -2.22 -20.04
N GLU A 169 -16.23 -3.44 -20.25
CA GLU A 169 -16.65 -4.28 -21.39
C GLU A 169 -17.06 -5.70 -20.98
N GLU A 170 -18.02 -5.84 -20.06
CA GLU A 170 -18.71 -7.13 -19.92
C GLU A 170 -20.11 -6.99 -19.29
N ASP A 171 -21.00 -6.19 -19.91
CA ASP A 171 -22.42 -6.21 -19.52
C ASP A 171 -23.36 -5.71 -20.63
N THR A 172 -23.31 -6.34 -21.80
CA THR A 172 -24.34 -6.15 -22.84
C THR A 172 -24.66 -7.45 -23.55
N ASP A 173 -25.28 -8.45 -22.89
CA ASP A 173 -25.91 -9.55 -23.66
C ASP A 173 -26.97 -10.42 -22.94
N ILE A 174 -27.66 -9.94 -21.90
CA ILE A 174 -28.68 -10.78 -21.21
C ILE A 174 -30.14 -10.29 -21.35
N ASN A 175 -30.42 -9.12 -21.92
CA ASN A 175 -31.81 -8.65 -22.02
C ASN A 175 -32.26 -8.33 -23.45
N LYS A 176 -32.45 -9.37 -24.29
CA LYS A 176 -33.14 -9.19 -25.58
C LYS A 176 -33.88 -10.43 -26.13
N LYS A 177 -34.46 -11.28 -25.27
CA LYS A 177 -35.20 -12.48 -25.75
C LYS A 177 -36.62 -12.68 -25.19
N SER A 178 -37.34 -11.61 -24.88
CA SER A 178 -38.71 -11.68 -24.35
C SER A 178 -39.78 -10.91 -25.14
N GLU A 179 -39.51 -10.37 -26.34
CA GLU A 179 -40.49 -9.51 -27.04
C GLU A 179 -40.84 -9.87 -28.50
N GLU A 180 -40.53 -11.07 -29.01
CA GLU A 180 -40.91 -11.42 -30.40
C GLU A 180 -42.06 -12.44 -30.59
N ASP A 181 -42.65 -13.02 -29.55
CA ASP A 181 -43.76 -13.99 -29.71
C ASP A 181 -45.15 -13.44 -29.38
N LYS A 182 -45.43 -12.19 -29.81
CA LYS A 182 -46.80 -11.67 -29.85
C LYS A 182 -47.02 -10.74 -31.03
N LYS A 183 -46.91 -11.28 -32.25
CA LYS A 183 -47.65 -10.74 -33.40
C LYS A 183 -47.89 -11.78 -34.48
#